data_AF-A0A8T0E6J2-F1
#
_entry.id   AF-A0A8T0E6J2-F1
#
_cell.length_a   1.000
_cell.length_b   1.000
_cell.length_c   1.000
_cell.angle_alpha   90.00
_cell.angle_beta   90.00
_cell.angle_gamma   90.00
#
_symmetry.space_group_name_H-M   'P 1'
#
loop_
_entity.id
_entity.type
_entity.pdbx_description
1 polymer ?
#
loop_
_entity_poly.entity_id
_entity_poly.type
_entity_poly.pdbx_seq_one_letter_code
_entity_poly.pdbx_strand_id
1 'polypeptide(L)'
;MDVTPLKAQRKALRTSFTCSVKQIDDEFKKENPDTKQHLVSKAQLNDKFQRLEECHSEINAHIFKDENTEQVFEVDFLNAEKYRDQYTELCTKIDQLSLKETTKIVSPQRTFKLPKIELKKFSGDSRECLTFWSQFRKIDEDSSMPFEDKFQNRKCPSDREFSSYTDNYPKLLSL
;
A
#
# COMPACT_ATOMS: atom_id res chain seq x y z
N MET A 1 15.65 1.17 -41.56
CA MET A 1 15.12 -0.19 -41.29
C MET A 1 13.62 -0.12 -41.47
N ASP A 2 13.02 -1.16 -42.02
CA ASP A 2 11.57 -1.24 -42.21
C ASP A 2 10.87 -1.36 -40.83
N VAL A 3 9.98 -0.41 -40.53
CA VAL A 3 9.20 -0.36 -39.28
C VAL A 3 7.92 -1.21 -39.34
N THR A 4 7.57 -1.79 -40.49
CA THR A 4 6.34 -2.58 -40.65
C THR A 4 6.22 -3.76 -39.68
N PRO A 5 7.29 -4.53 -39.35
CA PRO A 5 7.18 -5.64 -38.41
C PRO A 5 6.90 -5.15 -36.99
N LEU A 6 7.57 -4.08 -36.56
CA LEU A 6 7.35 -3.45 -35.25
C LEU A 6 5.92 -2.90 -35.14
N LYS A 7 5.40 -2.27 -36.20
CA LYS A 7 4.00 -1.80 -36.23
C LYS A 7 3.00 -2.96 -36.10
N ALA A 8 3.28 -4.11 -36.72
CA ALA A 8 2.46 -5.32 -36.58
C ALA A 8 2.54 -5.91 -35.15
N GLN A 9 3.74 -5.97 -34.56
CA GLN A 9 3.95 -6.39 -33.18
C GLN A 9 3.20 -5.48 -32.21
N ARG A 10 3.32 -4.16 -32.36
CA ARG A 10 2.59 -3.17 -31.55
C ARG A 10 1.08 -3.37 -31.64
N LYS A 11 0.55 -3.66 -32.83
CA LYS A 11 -0.88 -3.97 -33.01
C LYS A 11 -1.28 -5.20 -32.18
N ALA A 12 -0.51 -6.29 -32.24
CA ALA A 12 -0.78 -7.49 -31.45
C ALA A 12 -0.72 -7.22 -29.93
N LEU A 13 0.27 -6.44 -29.48
CA LEU A 13 0.42 -6.05 -28.08
C LEU A 13 -0.77 -5.18 -27.61
N ARG A 14 -1.19 -4.18 -28.40
CA ARG A 14 -2.40 -3.38 -28.13
C ARG A 14 -3.63 -4.26 -27.97
N THR A 15 -3.85 -5.22 -28.88
CA THR A 15 -4.98 -6.16 -28.78
C THR A 15 -4.91 -6.99 -27.50
N SER A 16 -3.76 -7.56 -27.18
CA SER A 16 -3.57 -8.35 -25.95
C SER A 16 -3.80 -7.53 -24.68
N PHE A 17 -3.31 -6.30 -24.65
CA PHE A 17 -3.53 -5.35 -23.56
C PHE A 17 -5.03 -5.04 -23.41
N THR A 18 -5.71 -4.64 -24.48
CA THR A 18 -7.15 -4.30 -24.43
C THR A 18 -8.02 -5.51 -24.06
N CYS A 19 -7.64 -6.73 -24.44
CA CYS A 19 -8.32 -7.95 -23.97
C CYS A 19 -8.17 -8.12 -22.45
N SER A 20 -7.00 -7.85 -21.89
CA SER A 20 -6.74 -7.96 -20.44
C SER A 20 -7.49 -6.89 -19.66
N VAL A 21 -7.51 -5.67 -20.18
CA VAL A 21 -8.34 -4.56 -19.65
C VAL A 21 -9.80 -5.00 -19.52
N LYS A 22 -10.38 -5.55 -20.59
CA LYS A 22 -11.77 -6.03 -20.59
C LYS A 22 -11.99 -7.16 -19.58
N GLN A 23 -11.05 -8.10 -19.49
CA GLN A 23 -11.13 -9.20 -18.52
C GLN A 23 -11.18 -8.67 -17.08
N ILE A 24 -10.34 -7.71 -16.74
CA ILE A 24 -10.31 -7.08 -15.41
C ILE A 24 -11.61 -6.29 -15.16
N ASP A 25 -12.07 -5.50 -16.14
CA ASP A 25 -13.34 -4.76 -16.03
C ASP A 25 -14.55 -5.69 -15.84
N ASP A 26 -14.56 -6.85 -16.49
CA ASP A 26 -15.63 -7.84 -16.33
C ASP A 26 -15.54 -8.57 -14.99
N GLU A 27 -14.33 -8.78 -14.45
CA GLU A 27 -14.17 -9.27 -13.07
C GLU A 27 -14.71 -8.26 -12.04
N PHE A 28 -14.52 -6.96 -12.25
CA PHE A 28 -15.07 -5.92 -11.36
C PHE A 28 -16.59 -5.85 -11.33
N LYS A 29 -17.26 -6.37 -12.36
CA LYS A 29 -18.74 -6.43 -12.41
C LYS A 29 -19.32 -7.64 -11.67
N LYS A 30 -18.48 -8.59 -11.24
CA LYS A 30 -18.95 -9.80 -10.55
C LYS A 30 -19.35 -9.47 -9.11
N GLU A 31 -20.35 -10.20 -8.60
CA GLU A 31 -20.91 -10.00 -7.25
C GLU A 31 -19.92 -10.37 -6.13
N ASN A 32 -18.96 -11.26 -6.41
CA ASN A 32 -17.85 -11.63 -5.52
C ASN A 32 -16.51 -11.59 -6.27
N PRO A 33 -15.83 -10.43 -6.32
CA PRO A 33 -14.51 -10.31 -6.92
C PRO A 33 -13.45 -11.11 -6.15
N ASP A 34 -12.65 -11.92 -6.86
CA ASP A 34 -11.48 -12.59 -6.27
C ASP A 34 -10.28 -11.64 -6.29
N THR A 35 -9.91 -11.15 -5.13
CA THR A 35 -8.82 -10.20 -4.93
C THR A 35 -7.45 -10.76 -5.32
N LYS A 36 -7.22 -12.07 -5.10
CA LYS A 36 -5.96 -12.69 -5.51
C LYS A 36 -5.89 -12.75 -7.02
N GLN A 37 -7.01 -13.06 -7.67
CA GLN A 37 -7.12 -13.01 -9.13
C GLN A 37 -6.85 -11.60 -9.66
N HIS A 38 -7.36 -10.55 -9.00
CA HIS A 38 -7.07 -9.16 -9.38
C HIS A 38 -5.59 -8.79 -9.30
N LEU A 39 -4.87 -9.23 -8.26
CA LEU A 39 -3.43 -8.98 -8.13
C LEU A 39 -2.63 -9.70 -9.23
N VAL A 40 -3.00 -10.94 -9.56
CA VAL A 40 -2.39 -11.69 -10.68
C VAL A 40 -2.68 -10.99 -12.01
N SER A 41 -3.93 -10.60 -12.25
CA SER A 41 -4.33 -9.86 -13.44
C SER A 41 -3.60 -8.51 -13.55
N LYS A 42 -3.34 -7.82 -12.43
CA LYS A 42 -2.52 -6.60 -12.39
C LYS A 42 -1.10 -6.85 -12.86
N ALA A 43 -0.45 -7.91 -12.36
CA ALA A 43 0.92 -8.25 -12.75
C ALA A 43 1.01 -8.58 -14.26
N GLN A 44 0.03 -9.32 -14.78
CA GLN A 44 -0.05 -9.63 -16.21
C GLN A 44 -0.32 -8.38 -17.07
N LEU A 45 -1.16 -7.47 -16.60
CA LEU A 45 -1.43 -6.21 -17.28
C LEU A 45 -0.16 -5.34 -17.36
N ASN A 46 0.63 -5.29 -16.27
CA ASN A 46 1.89 -4.57 -16.22
C ASN A 46 2.92 -5.12 -17.22
N ASP A 47 3.12 -6.45 -17.27
CA ASP A 47 4.00 -7.08 -18.28
C ASP A 47 3.61 -6.69 -19.71
N LYS A 48 2.32 -6.82 -20.04
CA LYS A 48 1.80 -6.51 -21.38
C LYS A 48 1.98 -5.03 -21.72
N PHE A 49 1.77 -4.15 -20.75
CA PHE A 49 1.92 -2.71 -20.92
C PHE A 49 3.39 -2.32 -21.11
N GLN A 50 4.31 -2.87 -20.31
CA GLN A 50 5.74 -2.61 -20.46
C GLN A 50 6.24 -3.02 -21.86
N ARG A 51 5.87 -4.22 -22.31
CA ARG A 51 6.23 -4.70 -23.66
C ARG A 51 5.65 -3.81 -24.77
N LEU A 52 4.48 -3.22 -24.55
CA LEU A 52 3.86 -2.27 -25.47
C LEU A 52 4.65 -0.95 -25.54
N GLU A 53 5.06 -0.40 -24.39
CA GLU A 53 5.85 0.84 -24.30
C GLU A 53 7.27 0.66 -24.88
N GLU A 54 7.89 -0.49 -24.65
CA GLU A 54 9.17 -0.86 -25.29
C GLU A 54 9.04 -0.86 -26.82
N CYS A 55 8.03 -1.56 -27.34
CA CYS A 55 7.76 -1.62 -28.78
C CYS A 55 7.42 -0.24 -29.36
N HIS A 56 6.68 0.60 -28.62
CA HIS A 56 6.40 1.98 -29.02
C HIS A 56 7.67 2.83 -29.06
N SER A 57 8.54 2.71 -28.06
CA SER A 57 9.82 3.43 -27.98
C SER A 57 10.76 3.04 -29.12
N GLU A 58 10.85 1.75 -29.46
CA GLU A 58 11.60 1.28 -30.62
C GLU A 58 11.10 1.90 -31.92
N ILE A 59 9.77 1.92 -32.13
CA ILE A 59 9.17 2.55 -33.32
C ILE A 59 9.52 4.04 -33.38
N ASN A 60 9.42 4.76 -32.27
CA ASN A 60 9.74 6.18 -32.21
C ASN A 60 11.22 6.42 -32.52
N ALA A 61 12.12 5.62 -31.96
CA ALA A 61 13.56 5.70 -32.25
C ALA A 61 13.89 5.47 -33.73
N HIS A 62 13.05 4.74 -34.47
CA HIS A 62 13.15 4.62 -35.92
C HIS A 62 12.58 5.83 -36.67
N ILE A 63 11.43 6.37 -36.24
CA ILE A 63 10.76 7.51 -36.88
C ILE A 63 11.62 8.78 -36.84
N PHE A 64 12.36 9.00 -35.74
CA PHE A 64 13.24 10.17 -35.59
C PHE A 64 14.49 10.14 -36.49
N LYS A 65 14.68 9.10 -37.30
CA LYS A 65 15.81 9.01 -38.25
C LYS A 65 15.50 9.67 -39.60
N ASP A 66 14.24 9.98 -39.88
CA ASP A 66 13.81 10.60 -41.13
C ASP A 66 13.38 12.06 -40.89
N GLU A 67 13.90 13.00 -41.69
CA GLU A 67 13.46 14.40 -41.69
C GLU A 67 12.04 14.47 -42.29
N ASN A 68 11.11 15.15 -41.62
CA ASN A 68 9.68 15.32 -41.99
C ASN A 68 8.67 14.29 -41.43
N THR A 69 8.91 13.74 -40.23
CA THR A 69 8.00 12.77 -39.56
C THR A 69 7.23 13.34 -38.35
N GLU A 70 7.34 14.63 -38.06
CA GLU A 70 6.82 15.27 -36.83
C GLU A 70 5.30 15.07 -36.63
N GLN A 71 4.48 15.33 -37.65
CA GLN A 71 3.02 15.12 -37.56
C GLN A 71 2.65 13.65 -37.37
N VAL A 72 3.41 12.73 -37.97
CA VAL A 72 3.17 11.28 -37.84
C VAL A 72 3.49 10.83 -36.43
N PHE A 73 4.57 11.36 -35.84
CA PHE A 73 4.94 11.11 -34.46
C PHE A 73 3.88 11.66 -33.48
N GLU A 74 3.44 12.91 -33.65
CA GLU A 74 2.47 13.54 -32.75
C GLU A 74 1.15 12.75 -32.67
N VAL A 75 0.59 12.37 -33.83
CA VAL A 75 -0.64 11.56 -33.88
C VAL A 75 -0.45 10.20 -33.20
N ASP A 76 0.70 9.55 -33.40
CA ASP A 76 0.96 8.23 -32.82
C ASP A 76 1.25 8.31 -31.31
N PHE A 77 1.87 9.40 -30.85
CA PHE A 77 2.10 9.71 -29.44
C PHE A 77 0.77 9.89 -28.69
N LEU A 78 -0.13 10.72 -29.22
CA LEU A 78 -1.47 10.91 -28.63
C LEU A 78 -2.28 9.62 -28.60
N ASN A 79 -2.13 8.75 -29.61
CA ASN A 79 -2.77 7.44 -29.60
C ASN A 79 -2.18 6.50 -28.53
N ALA A 80 -0.89 6.61 -28.25
CA ALA A 80 -0.24 5.86 -27.17
C ALA A 80 -0.73 6.28 -25.77
N GLU A 81 -0.95 7.59 -25.55
CA GLU A 81 -1.48 8.13 -24.27
C GLU A 81 -2.74 7.42 -23.81
N LYS A 82 -3.67 7.11 -24.73
CA LYS A 82 -4.91 6.38 -24.41
C LYS A 82 -4.64 5.07 -23.64
N TYR A 83 -3.59 4.33 -24.00
CA TYR A 83 -3.27 3.07 -23.33
C TYR A 83 -2.64 3.30 -21.96
N ARG A 84 -1.88 4.40 -21.78
CA ARG A 84 -1.30 4.80 -20.50
C ARG A 84 -2.36 5.26 -19.51
N ASP A 85 -3.33 6.03 -19.98
CA ASP A 85 -4.49 6.45 -19.18
C ASP A 85 -5.29 5.24 -18.69
N GLN A 86 -5.61 4.32 -19.61
CA GLN A 86 -6.31 3.08 -19.28
C GLN A 86 -5.55 2.23 -18.26
N TYR A 87 -4.23 2.09 -18.44
CA TYR A 87 -3.38 1.36 -17.51
C TYR A 87 -3.40 1.98 -16.11
N THR A 88 -3.18 3.29 -16.02
CA THR A 88 -3.11 4.04 -14.76
C THR A 88 -4.43 3.98 -14.01
N GLU A 89 -5.55 4.16 -14.72
CA GLU A 89 -6.90 4.09 -14.14
C GLU A 89 -7.16 2.70 -13.54
N LEU A 90 -6.84 1.64 -14.27
CA LEU A 90 -7.04 0.25 -13.83
C LEU A 90 -6.15 -0.10 -12.65
N CYS A 91 -4.85 0.22 -12.69
CA CYS A 91 -3.95 -0.02 -11.57
C CYS A 91 -4.44 0.65 -10.29
N THR A 92 -4.88 1.92 -10.40
CA THR A 92 -5.43 2.67 -9.27
C THR A 92 -6.68 2.00 -8.69
N LYS A 93 -7.60 1.52 -9.54
CA LYS A 93 -8.81 0.79 -9.11
C LYS A 93 -8.45 -0.49 -8.36
N ILE A 94 -7.50 -1.29 -8.86
CA ILE A 94 -7.05 -2.52 -8.22
C ILE A 94 -6.42 -2.22 -6.85
N ASP A 95 -5.56 -1.20 -6.77
CA ASP A 95 -4.89 -0.83 -5.52
C ASP A 95 -5.86 -0.36 -4.44
N GLN A 96 -6.87 0.43 -4.82
CA GLN A 96 -7.92 0.86 -3.90
C GLN A 96 -8.73 -0.31 -3.33
N LEU A 97 -8.97 -1.36 -4.12
CA LEU A 97 -9.67 -2.56 -3.64
C LEU A 97 -8.81 -3.35 -2.66
N SER A 98 -7.52 -3.50 -2.95
CA SER A 98 -6.59 -4.18 -2.04
C SER A 98 -6.50 -3.49 -0.67
N LEU A 99 -6.56 -2.16 -0.62
CA LEU A 99 -6.57 -1.37 0.62
C LEU A 99 -7.88 -1.50 1.42
N LYS A 100 -9.01 -1.63 0.73
CA LYS A 100 -10.33 -1.83 1.36
C LYS A 100 -10.46 -3.19 2.03
N GLU A 101 -9.69 -4.19 1.59
CA GLU A 101 -9.72 -5.52 2.20
C GLU A 101 -8.83 -5.64 3.43
N THR A 102 -7.65 -5.02 3.42
CA THR A 102 -6.81 -4.96 4.62
C THR A 102 -7.51 -4.25 5.77
N THR A 103 -8.29 -3.21 5.50
CA THR A 103 -9.14 -2.54 6.51
C THR A 103 -10.29 -3.41 7.02
N LYS A 104 -10.87 -4.27 6.18
CA LYS A 104 -11.87 -5.27 6.61
C LYS A 104 -11.26 -6.40 7.45
N ILE A 105 -10.06 -6.88 7.11
CA ILE A 105 -9.39 -7.98 7.83
C ILE A 105 -8.86 -7.52 9.21
N VAL A 106 -8.48 -6.25 9.35
CA VAL A 106 -8.08 -5.64 10.63
C VAL A 106 -9.28 -5.35 11.55
N SER A 107 -10.51 -5.65 11.14
CA SER A 107 -11.68 -5.55 12.00
C SER A 107 -12.57 -6.80 12.00
N PRO A 108 -12.29 -7.77 12.88
CA PRO A 108 -13.18 -7.94 13.99
C PRO A 108 -12.82 -6.86 15.01
N GLN A 109 -13.76 -5.96 15.30
CA GLN A 109 -13.83 -5.38 16.63
C GLN A 109 -13.92 -6.56 17.61
N ARG A 110 -12.77 -7.17 17.96
CA ARG A 110 -12.63 -7.87 19.22
C ARG A 110 -12.81 -6.73 20.20
N THR A 111 -14.05 -6.54 20.62
CA THR A 111 -14.39 -5.85 21.84
C THR A 111 -13.78 -6.72 22.94
N PHE A 112 -12.45 -6.63 23.09
CA PHE A 112 -11.84 -6.94 24.35
C PHE A 112 -12.68 -6.15 25.34
N LYS A 113 -13.41 -6.85 26.21
CA LYS A 113 -14.04 -6.26 27.38
C LYS A 113 -12.88 -5.82 28.27
N LEU A 114 -12.23 -4.74 27.85
CA LEU A 114 -11.23 -4.05 28.62
C LEU A 114 -11.98 -3.63 29.88
N PRO A 115 -11.51 -4.04 31.07
CA PRO A 115 -12.02 -3.48 32.32
C PRO A 115 -12.01 -1.97 32.16
N LYS A 116 -13.14 -1.30 32.39
CA LYS A 116 -13.16 0.16 32.41
C LYS A 116 -12.12 0.60 33.43
N ILE A 117 -11.00 1.16 32.96
CA ILE A 117 -10.02 1.81 33.82
C ILE A 117 -10.71 3.08 34.31
N GLU A 118 -11.39 2.97 35.44
CA GLU A 118 -11.72 4.13 36.24
C GLU A 118 -10.39 4.64 36.78
N LEU A 119 -9.90 5.74 36.20
CA LEU A 119 -8.74 6.45 36.71
C LEU A 119 -9.08 6.91 38.12
N LYS A 120 -8.71 6.10 39.11
CA LYS A 120 -8.78 6.46 40.51
C LYS A 120 -7.87 7.68 40.67
N LYS A 121 -8.43 8.78 41.16
CA LYS A 121 -7.65 9.99 41.47
C LYS A 121 -6.60 9.59 42.50
N PHE A 122 -5.35 9.50 42.07
CA PHE A 122 -4.23 9.18 42.97
C PHE A 122 -4.08 10.32 43.96
N SER A 123 -3.99 9.97 45.24
CA SER A 123 -3.85 10.90 46.36
C SER A 123 -2.39 11.38 46.55
N GLY A 124 -1.49 11.00 45.65
CA GLY A 124 -0.05 11.27 45.76
C GLY A 124 0.73 10.22 46.58
N ASP A 125 0.11 9.12 47.04
CA ASP A 125 0.84 8.02 47.70
C ASP A 125 1.62 7.19 46.65
N SER A 126 2.95 7.15 46.82
CA SER A 126 3.89 6.43 45.95
C SER A 126 3.64 4.92 45.93
N ARG A 127 3.02 4.34 46.97
CA ARG A 127 2.68 2.91 47.04
C ARG A 127 1.51 2.55 46.14
N GLU A 128 0.56 3.46 45.97
CA GLU A 128 -0.56 3.26 45.04
C GLU A 128 -0.04 3.30 43.59
N CYS A 129 0.88 4.23 43.29
CA CYS A 129 1.51 4.34 41.97
C CYS A 129 2.29 3.06 41.59
N LEU A 130 3.08 2.51 42.52
CA LEU A 130 3.79 1.24 42.30
C LEU A 130 2.82 0.05 42.10
N THR A 131 1.72 0.02 42.83
CA THR A 131 0.69 -1.02 42.68
C THR A 131 0.00 -0.92 41.32
N PHE A 132 -0.24 0.30 40.82
CA PHE A 132 -0.76 0.54 39.47
C PHE A 132 0.19 0.05 38.37
N TRP A 133 1.47 0.42 38.43
CA TRP A 133 2.46 -0.05 37.45
C TRP A 133 2.72 -1.56 37.49
N SER A 134 2.53 -2.20 38.66
CA SER A 134 2.63 -3.66 38.76
C SER A 134 1.60 -4.41 37.91
N GLN A 135 0.45 -3.77 37.60
CA GLN A 135 -0.60 -4.34 36.74
C GLN A 135 -0.16 -4.41 35.27
N PHE A 136 0.72 -3.48 34.84
CA PHE A 136 1.26 -3.43 33.48
C PHE A 136 2.44 -4.38 33.26
N ARG A 137 3.07 -4.89 34.33
CA ARG A 137 4.14 -5.89 34.23
C ARG A 137 3.66 -7.16 33.51
N LYS A 138 2.41 -7.56 33.76
CA LYS A 138 1.76 -8.70 33.09
C LYS A 138 1.54 -8.46 31.59
N ILE A 139 1.44 -7.20 31.15
CA ILE A 139 1.27 -6.82 29.74
C ILE A 139 2.62 -6.85 29.01
N ASP A 140 3.71 -6.47 29.69
CA ASP A 140 5.08 -6.52 29.14
C ASP A 140 5.55 -7.98 28.96
N GLU A 141 5.23 -8.87 29.90
CA GLU A 141 5.59 -10.29 29.90
C GLU A 141 4.74 -11.16 28.95
N ASP A 142 3.61 -10.67 28.43
CA ASP A 142 2.75 -11.41 27.51
C ASP A 142 3.36 -11.45 26.10
N SER A 143 3.80 -12.64 25.67
CA SER A 143 4.39 -12.91 24.35
C SER A 143 3.38 -12.96 23.21
N SER A 144 2.07 -12.93 23.51
CA SER A 144 1.00 -12.97 22.51
C SER A 144 0.59 -11.58 22.00
N MET A 145 1.02 -10.51 22.68
CA MET A 145 0.74 -9.13 22.28
C MET A 145 1.82 -8.56 21.34
N PRO A 146 1.45 -8.02 20.16
CA PRO A 146 2.38 -7.34 19.27
C PRO A 146 2.96 -6.07 19.93
N PHE A 147 4.20 -5.76 19.59
CA PHE A 147 4.98 -4.65 20.16
C PHE A 147 4.25 -3.30 20.06
N GLU A 148 3.63 -2.99 18.93
CA GLU A 148 2.81 -1.78 18.73
C GLU A 148 1.72 -1.56 19.80
N ASP A 149 1.00 -2.61 20.21
CA ASP A 149 -0.05 -2.50 21.24
C ASP A 149 0.53 -2.27 22.65
N LYS A 150 1.78 -2.68 22.89
CA LYS A 150 2.50 -2.40 24.15
C LYS A 150 2.91 -0.93 24.26
N PHE A 151 3.25 -0.28 23.14
CA PHE A 151 3.71 1.12 23.12
C PHE A 151 2.58 2.13 23.25
N GLN A 152 1.39 1.83 22.71
CA GLN A 152 0.21 2.68 22.85
C GLN A 152 -0.17 2.90 24.34
N ASN A 153 0.13 1.91 25.20
CA ASN A 153 -0.26 1.85 26.61
C ASN A 153 0.77 2.49 27.58
N ARG A 154 1.90 2.99 27.08
CA ARG A 154 2.96 3.64 27.90
C ARG A 154 2.82 5.17 28.01
N LYS A 155 1.74 5.77 27.51
CA LYS A 155 1.49 7.21 27.74
C LYS A 155 1.06 7.44 29.19
N CYS A 156 2.03 7.87 29.99
CA CYS A 156 1.89 8.21 31.40
C CYS A 156 0.89 9.39 31.59
N PRO A 157 -0.13 9.28 32.46
CA PRO A 157 -1.05 10.38 32.71
C PRO A 157 -0.45 11.37 33.71
N SER A 158 0.57 12.11 33.31
CA SER A 158 0.88 13.46 33.84
C SER A 158 2.01 14.11 33.06
N ASP A 159 1.70 14.79 31.96
CA ASP A 159 2.62 15.73 31.29
C ASP A 159 2.76 17.07 32.05
N ARG A 160 2.70 17.06 33.39
CA ARG A 160 3.13 18.20 34.20
C ARG A 160 3.98 17.70 35.34
N GLU A 161 5.25 18.08 35.29
CA GLU A 161 6.31 17.83 36.27
C GLU A 161 7.08 16.50 36.15
N PHE A 162 7.52 16.16 34.93
CA PHE A 162 8.62 15.20 34.72
C PHE A 162 9.96 15.90 34.40
N SER A 163 10.20 17.09 34.96
CA SER A 163 11.45 17.85 34.73
C SER A 163 12.46 17.78 35.89
N SER A 164 12.18 17.05 36.97
CA SER A 164 13.10 16.98 38.13
C SER A 164 13.52 15.56 38.55
N TYR A 165 13.25 14.53 37.74
CA TYR A 165 13.59 13.14 38.06
C TYR A 165 14.42 12.41 37.00
N THR A 166 15.22 13.16 36.23
CA THR A 166 16.27 12.55 35.39
C THR A 166 17.51 12.13 36.18
N ASP A 167 17.59 12.42 37.48
CA ASP A 167 18.74 12.06 38.32
C ASP A 167 18.64 10.67 38.98
N ASN A 168 17.54 9.93 38.80
CA ASN A 168 17.35 8.61 39.42
C ASN A 168 16.91 7.50 38.45
N TYR A 169 17.47 7.48 37.24
CA TYR A 169 17.53 6.24 36.46
C TYR A 169 18.85 5.50 36.77
N PRO A 170 18.82 4.26 37.30
CA PRO A 170 20.02 3.47 37.43
C PRO A 170 20.56 3.14 36.04
N LYS A 171 21.80 3.58 35.77
CA LYS A 171 22.64 3.10 34.68
C LYS A 171 22.78 1.59 34.79
N LEU A 172 21.95 0.82 34.08
CA LEU A 172 22.12 -0.63 33.94
C LEU A 172 21.96 -1.04 32.49
N LEU A 173 22.87 -0.55 31.66
CA LEU A 173 23.35 -1.25 30.47
C LEU A 173 24.83 -0.87 30.26
N SER A 174 25.70 -1.48 31.06
CA SER A 174 27.10 -1.67 30.68
C SER A 174 27.59 -2.99 31.28
N LEU A 175 27.78 -3.97 30.38
CA LEU A 175 28.29 -5.34 30.51
C LEU A 175 27.33 -6.39 31.05
#